data_AF-A0A954UI90-F1
#
_entry.id   AF-A0A954UI90-F1
#
_cell.length_a   1.000
_cell.length_b   1.000
_cell.length_c   1.000
_cell.angle_alpha   90.00
_cell.angle_beta   90.00
_cell.angle_gamma   90.00
#
_symmetry.space_group_name_H-M   'P 1'
#
loop_
_entity.id
_entity.type
_entity.pdbx_description
1 polymer ?
#
loop_
_entity_poly.entity_id
_entity_poly.type
_entity_poly.pdbx_seq_one_letter_code
_entity_poly.pdbx_strand_id
1 'polypeptide(L)'
;MASLNRSPYGVYQITFRYQGKRYHRSLGTKSEAQAMRKKGVIETALEQLDTGTLAAPTNVTASQLFRFLQAGGRGAAPKPTVTDRVTLAVVSSEYLASYSLTAKEQSTLETEAQHLRHIERIIGAETSMSEISPAMLREYVRTRESEPGTHGRTVSAVTISKELATFRQLFEFATNEKLVDGENPLTHVRKPRPAQKPRFMTRSEIESAIARGGLTESDVAMFWECLFLSESEVGEFLTHVQRTATTFPRFFYIYPAIAFCAYTGCRRSEMFRAQVSDVDGSTIQIREKKRSQRETFTFRQVPIHSDLRRVLDDWLGAHPGGQTLFPKANLRPLDDRTSREAFRAVTKQSRWSVLRGYHILRHSFASNLARHGVDQRTIDSFLGHQTEASRQRYRHLFPADSQAAVDILDYTCVLVL
;
A
#
# COMPACT_ATOMS: atom_id res chain seq x y z
N MET A 1 12.85 46.24 18.36
CA MET A 1 12.48 46.23 19.80
C MET A 1 12.04 44.83 20.23
N ALA A 2 12.52 44.36 21.39
CA ALA A 2 12.15 43.07 21.97
C ALA A 2 11.20 43.28 23.16
N SER A 3 10.31 42.31 23.41
CA SER A 3 9.40 42.31 24.56
C SER A 3 9.55 41.03 25.38
N LEU A 4 9.37 41.14 26.70
CA LEU A 4 9.37 40.00 27.62
C LEU A 4 7.95 39.61 27.99
N ASN A 5 7.69 38.30 28.07
CA ASN A 5 6.47 37.71 28.58
C ASN A 5 6.82 36.63 29.60
N ARG A 6 6.00 36.46 30.64
CA ARG A 6 6.20 35.39 31.63
C ARG A 6 5.32 34.19 31.27
N SER A 7 5.90 33.00 31.20
CA SER A 7 5.14 31.77 30.94
C SER A 7 4.36 31.33 32.18
N PRO A 8 3.34 30.46 32.02
CA PRO A 8 2.60 29.86 33.14
C PRO A 8 3.50 29.13 34.16
N TYR A 9 4.67 28.66 33.73
CA TYR A 9 5.66 27.96 34.55
C TYR A 9 6.69 28.90 35.22
N GLY A 10 6.45 30.21 35.14
CA GLY A 10 7.25 31.26 35.78
C GLY A 10 8.56 31.60 35.05
N VAL A 11 8.83 31.02 33.87
CA VAL A 11 10.03 31.25 33.06
C VAL A 11 9.80 32.42 32.11
N TYR A 12 10.76 33.34 32.00
CA TYR A 12 10.68 34.47 31.07
C TYR A 12 10.94 34.03 29.62
N GLN A 13 10.11 34.54 28.71
CA GLN A 13 10.18 34.37 27.28
C GLN A 13 10.38 35.75 26.62
N ILE A 14 11.08 35.79 25.49
CA ILE A 14 11.35 36.99 24.72
C ILE A 14 10.73 36.88 23.33
N THR A 15 10.16 37.99 22.85
CA THR A 15 9.64 38.15 21.49
C THR A 15 10.36 39.30 20.82
N PHE A 16 10.85 39.12 19.60
CA PHE A 16 11.51 40.18 18.83
C PHE A 16 11.26 40.00 17.34
N ARG A 17 11.60 41.03 16.53
CA ARG A 17 11.56 40.96 15.07
C ARG A 17 12.96 41.13 14.50
N TYR A 18 13.25 40.40 13.43
CA TYR A 18 14.48 40.52 12.66
C TYR A 18 14.17 40.19 11.20
N GLN A 19 14.61 41.03 10.24
CA GLN A 19 14.33 40.90 8.80
C GLN A 19 12.85 40.62 8.48
N GLY A 20 11.94 41.36 9.11
CA GLY A 20 10.49 41.22 8.90
C GLY A 20 9.83 39.99 9.57
N LYS A 21 10.60 39.01 10.05
CA LYS A 21 10.08 37.82 10.76
C LYS A 21 9.99 38.04 12.26
N ARG A 22 8.98 37.46 12.91
CA ARG A 22 8.77 37.50 14.36
C ARG A 22 9.30 36.21 15.00
N TYR A 23 10.09 36.35 16.06
CA TYR A 23 10.68 35.25 16.82
C TYR A 23 10.15 35.26 18.25
N HIS A 24 9.94 34.07 18.82
CA HIS A 24 9.50 33.87 20.19
C HIS A 24 10.30 32.74 20.84
N ARG A 25 11.00 33.01 21.95
CA ARG A 25 11.95 32.06 22.57
C ARG A 25 11.97 32.16 24.09
N SER A 26 12.25 31.05 24.77
CA SER A 26 12.49 31.03 26.22
C SER A 26 13.88 31.57 26.56
N LEU A 27 13.99 32.36 27.63
CA LEU A 27 15.28 32.82 28.18
C LEU A 27 15.88 31.84 29.21
N GLY A 28 15.14 30.79 29.57
CA GLY A 28 15.60 29.76 30.51
C GLY A 28 15.85 30.27 31.93
N THR A 29 15.26 31.40 32.32
CA THR A 29 15.41 31.97 33.67
C THR A 29 14.05 32.35 34.24
N LYS A 30 13.88 32.14 35.55
CA LYS A 30 12.74 32.63 36.34
C LYS A 30 13.03 33.98 37.01
N SER A 31 14.28 34.47 36.92
CA SER A 31 14.71 35.74 37.51
C SER A 31 14.47 36.89 36.55
N GLU A 32 13.68 37.88 36.98
CA GLU A 32 13.39 39.08 36.21
C GLU A 32 14.65 39.89 35.91
N ALA A 33 15.54 40.06 36.89
CA ALA A 33 16.80 40.76 36.72
C ALA A 33 17.69 40.10 35.65
N GLN A 34 17.76 38.76 35.63
CA GLN A 34 18.47 38.04 34.57
C GLN A 34 17.77 38.15 33.22
N ALA A 35 16.43 38.12 33.18
CA ALA A 35 15.66 38.27 31.96
C ALA A 35 15.86 39.65 31.31
N MET A 36 15.82 40.72 32.11
CA MET A 36 16.10 42.09 31.67
C MET A 36 17.52 42.25 31.13
N ARG A 37 18.54 41.67 31.81
CA ARG A 37 19.93 41.66 31.30
C ARG A 37 20.03 40.97 29.94
N LYS A 38 19.46 39.77 29.79
CA LYS A 38 19.47 39.02 28.52
C LYS A 38 18.71 39.75 27.41
N LYS A 39 17.60 40.42 27.73
CA LYS A 39 16.85 41.27 26.80
C LYS A 39 17.72 42.40 26.25
N GLY A 40 18.40 43.14 27.13
CA GLY A 40 19.29 44.23 26.74
C GLY A 40 20.40 43.77 25.78
N VAL A 41 21.04 42.64 26.06
CA VAL A 41 22.07 42.06 25.17
C VAL A 41 21.51 41.75 23.77
N ILE A 42 20.31 41.18 23.70
CA ILE A 42 19.63 40.87 22.43
C ILE A 42 19.23 42.14 21.69
N GLU A 43 18.73 43.16 22.39
CA GLU A 43 18.33 44.44 21.77
C GLU A 43 19.54 45.17 21.18
N THR A 44 20.64 45.28 21.93
CA THR A 44 21.88 45.86 21.41
C THR A 44 22.43 45.10 20.20
N ALA A 45 22.39 43.76 20.21
CA ALA A 45 22.82 42.97 19.07
C ALA A 45 21.92 43.15 17.84
N LEU A 46 20.60 43.29 18.02
CA LEU A 46 19.66 43.58 16.93
C LEU A 46 19.91 44.97 16.34
N GLU A 47 20.15 45.98 17.18
CA GLU A 47 20.49 47.33 16.72
C GLU A 47 21.79 47.35 15.91
N GLN A 48 22.82 46.64 16.37
CA GLN A 48 24.09 46.53 15.66
C GLN A 48 23.97 45.80 14.31
N LEU A 49 23.03 44.85 14.19
CA LEU A 49 22.71 44.21 12.92
C LEU A 49 21.98 45.17 11.97
N ASP A 50 21.05 45.98 12.49
CA ASP A 50 20.31 46.96 11.70
C ASP A 50 21.21 48.12 11.23
N THR A 51 22.18 48.56 12.04
CA THR A 51 23.16 49.59 11.67
C THR A 51 24.32 49.06 10.83
N GLY A 52 24.40 47.74 10.61
CA GLY A 52 25.48 47.08 9.86
C GLY A 52 26.83 47.04 10.59
N THR A 53 26.88 47.42 11.87
CA THR A 53 28.09 47.34 12.71
C THR A 53 28.42 45.89 13.09
N LEU A 54 27.41 45.01 13.12
CA LEU A 54 27.54 43.57 13.30
C LEU A 54 27.17 42.86 11.99
N ALA A 55 27.98 41.88 11.57
CA ALA A 55 27.68 41.10 10.37
C ALA A 55 26.48 40.17 10.60
N ALA A 56 25.51 40.21 9.68
CA ALA A 56 24.35 39.34 9.72
C ALA A 56 24.74 37.87 9.50
N PRO A 57 24.34 36.93 10.37
CA PRO A 57 24.56 35.51 10.12
C PRO A 57 23.68 35.05 8.94
N THR A 58 24.31 34.48 7.91
CA THR A 58 23.64 33.91 6.72
C THR A 58 23.36 32.42 6.92
N ASN A 59 22.22 31.93 6.40
CA ASN A 59 21.82 30.52 6.45
C ASN A 59 21.77 29.87 7.86
N VAL A 60 21.35 30.63 8.88
CA VAL A 60 21.21 30.11 10.25
C VAL A 60 19.76 29.80 10.63
N THR A 61 19.55 28.73 11.39
CA THR A 61 18.25 28.40 11.99
C THR A 61 17.83 29.47 13.02
N ALA A 62 16.53 29.54 13.32
CA ALA A 62 16.00 30.45 14.33
C ALA A 62 16.62 30.25 15.74
N SER A 63 17.06 29.03 16.06
CA SER A 63 17.73 28.71 17.33
C SER A 63 19.22 29.10 17.33
N GLN A 64 19.90 29.04 16.19
CA GLN A 64 21.27 29.56 16.03
C GLN A 64 21.31 31.08 16.05
N LEU A 65 20.38 31.75 15.35
CA LEU A 65 20.19 33.20 15.42
C LEU A 65 19.97 33.65 16.86
N PHE A 66 19.11 32.96 17.61
CA PHE A 66 18.83 33.29 19.00
C PHE A 66 20.06 33.15 19.91
N ARG A 67 20.87 32.10 19.74
CA ARG A 67 22.12 31.93 20.49
C ARG A 67 23.15 33.02 20.17
N PHE A 68 23.28 33.39 18.91
CA PHE A 68 24.14 34.48 18.46
C PHE A 68 23.74 35.82 19.10
N LEU A 69 22.44 36.13 19.12
CA LEU A 69 21.92 37.33 19.77
C LEU A 69 22.10 37.31 21.30
N GLN A 70 21.93 36.14 21.94
CA GLN A 70 22.16 36.00 23.39
C GLN A 70 23.62 36.21 23.80
N ALA A 71 24.57 35.96 22.89
CA ALA A 71 25.99 36.24 23.10
C ALA A 71 26.38 37.69 22.78
N GLY A 72 25.41 38.56 22.45
CA GLY A 72 25.66 39.96 22.10
C GLY A 72 26.41 40.12 20.78
N GLY A 73 26.27 39.16 19.87
CA GLY A 73 27.02 39.14 18.61
C GLY A 73 28.51 38.78 18.76
N ARG A 74 28.98 38.45 19.98
CA ARG A 74 30.37 38.06 20.25
C ARG A 74 30.53 36.54 20.18
N GLY A 75 31.52 36.11 19.41
CA GLY A 75 31.71 34.72 18.97
C GLY A 75 31.65 34.66 17.45
N ALA A 76 32.48 33.83 16.82
CA ALA A 76 32.49 33.71 15.36
C ALA A 76 31.04 33.59 14.85
N ALA A 77 30.66 34.43 13.87
CA ALA A 77 29.44 34.20 13.09
C ALA A 77 29.39 32.69 12.84
N PRO A 78 28.30 31.98 13.18
CA PRO A 78 28.30 30.53 13.06
C PRO A 78 28.84 30.22 11.68
N LYS A 79 30.04 29.61 11.60
CA LYS A 79 30.56 29.12 10.31
C LYS A 79 29.36 28.43 9.68
N PRO A 80 28.98 28.74 8.43
CA PRO A 80 27.82 28.13 7.78
C PRO A 80 27.95 26.66 8.09
N THR A 81 27.15 26.21 9.05
CA THR A 81 27.36 24.89 9.57
C THR A 81 26.79 24.13 8.42
N VAL A 82 27.65 23.36 7.74
CA VAL A 82 27.18 22.15 7.11
C VAL A 82 26.57 21.38 8.29
N THR A 83 25.36 21.75 8.71
CA THR A 83 24.43 20.78 9.28
C THR A 83 24.47 19.71 8.23
N ASP A 84 24.96 18.54 8.61
CA ASP A 84 24.56 17.31 7.96
C ASP A 84 23.06 17.46 7.70
N ARG A 85 22.71 17.88 6.48
CA ARG A 85 21.32 18.10 6.14
C ARG A 85 20.78 16.69 6.24
N VAL A 86 19.91 16.42 7.21
CA VAL A 86 19.20 15.15 7.22
C VAL A 86 18.30 15.20 5.99
N THR A 87 18.80 14.63 4.90
CA THR A 87 18.17 14.67 3.59
C THR A 87 17.16 13.55 3.48
N LEU A 88 16.26 13.70 2.52
CA LEU A 88 15.29 12.67 2.19
C LEU A 88 15.97 11.32 1.90
N ALA A 89 17.06 11.30 1.14
CA ALA A 89 17.78 10.07 0.79
C ALA A 89 18.43 9.37 1.99
N VAL A 90 19.00 10.14 2.93
CA VAL A 90 19.57 9.59 4.17
C VAL A 90 18.48 8.94 5.00
N VAL A 91 17.37 9.64 5.24
CA VAL A 91 16.25 9.09 6.03
C VAL A 91 15.61 7.90 5.34
N SER A 92 15.42 7.93 4.02
CA SER A 92 14.93 6.78 3.25
C SER A 92 15.80 5.54 3.45
N SER A 93 17.12 5.71 3.40
CA SER A 93 18.08 4.62 3.56
C SER A 93 18.04 4.05 4.98
N GLU A 94 18.02 4.90 6.00
CA GLU A 94 17.90 4.47 7.40
C GLU A 94 16.55 3.82 7.71
N TYR A 95 15.47 4.34 7.14
CA TYR A 95 14.14 3.75 7.23
C TYR A 95 14.14 2.33 6.65
N LEU A 96 14.62 2.14 5.42
CA LEU A 96 14.64 0.82 4.81
C LEU A 96 15.57 -0.15 5.57
N ALA A 97 16.71 0.33 6.06
CA ALA A 97 17.65 -0.46 6.86
C ALA A 97 17.05 -0.88 8.20
N SER A 98 16.42 0.04 8.95
CA SER A 98 15.78 -0.27 10.23
C SER A 98 14.69 -1.33 10.08
N TYR A 99 13.85 -1.22 9.05
CA TYR A 99 12.79 -2.20 8.84
C TYR A 99 13.26 -3.50 8.20
N SER A 100 14.41 -3.54 7.50
CA SER A 100 15.03 -4.79 7.04
C SER A 100 15.44 -5.72 8.20
N LEU A 101 15.62 -5.15 9.39
CA LEU A 101 15.92 -5.88 10.63
C LEU A 101 14.65 -6.26 11.42
N THR A 102 13.48 -5.83 10.98
CA THR A 102 12.18 -6.08 11.64
C THR A 102 11.32 -7.09 10.87
N ALA A 103 10.18 -7.48 11.44
CA ALA A 103 9.23 -8.46 10.89
C ALA A 103 8.47 -8.02 9.60
N LYS A 104 8.85 -6.93 8.92
CA LYS A 104 8.19 -6.54 7.66
C LYS A 104 8.50 -7.56 6.56
N GLU A 105 7.47 -8.01 5.85
CA GLU A 105 7.65 -8.91 4.70
C GLU A 105 8.48 -8.26 3.59
N GLN A 106 9.43 -9.01 3.02
CA GLN A 106 10.35 -8.53 1.97
C GLN A 106 9.66 -7.80 0.81
N SER A 107 8.54 -8.36 0.32
CA SER A 107 7.76 -7.73 -0.77
C SER A 107 7.21 -6.34 -0.40
N THR A 108 6.95 -6.09 0.88
CA THR A 108 6.53 -4.78 1.38
C THR A 108 7.70 -3.81 1.35
N LEU A 109 8.88 -4.24 1.80
CA LEU A 109 10.11 -3.43 1.76
C LEU A 109 10.48 -3.05 0.32
N GLU A 110 10.41 -3.99 -0.61
CA GLU A 110 10.66 -3.73 -2.04
C GLU A 110 9.68 -2.70 -2.62
N THR A 111 8.41 -2.79 -2.22
CA THR A 111 7.36 -1.85 -2.63
C THR A 111 7.61 -0.46 -2.04
N GLU A 112 7.92 -0.36 -0.74
CA GLU A 112 8.23 0.89 -0.08
C GLU A 112 9.50 1.54 -0.66
N ALA A 113 10.54 0.74 -0.96
CA ALA A 113 11.75 1.22 -1.64
C ALA A 113 11.45 1.77 -3.04
N GLN A 114 10.51 1.16 -3.79
CA GLN A 114 10.04 1.73 -5.05
C GLN A 114 9.30 3.05 -4.85
N HIS A 115 8.43 3.15 -3.84
CA HIS A 115 7.73 4.40 -3.53
C HIS A 115 8.71 5.52 -3.19
N LEU A 116 9.70 5.25 -2.32
CA LEU A 116 10.72 6.21 -1.90
C LEU A 116 11.56 6.71 -3.08
N ARG A 117 11.96 5.82 -4.01
CA ARG A 117 12.63 6.24 -5.25
C ARG A 117 11.81 7.21 -6.10
N HIS A 118 10.50 7.03 -6.18
CA HIS A 118 9.64 7.99 -6.89
C HIS A 118 9.56 9.33 -6.17
N ILE A 119 9.47 9.31 -4.83
CA ILE A 119 9.43 10.52 -4.00
C ILE A 119 10.74 11.28 -4.13
N GLU A 120 11.89 10.62 -3.95
CA GLU A 120 13.23 11.20 -4.10
C GLU A 120 13.46 11.80 -5.49
N ARG A 121 13.02 11.12 -6.55
CA ARG A 121 13.17 11.60 -7.92
C ARG A 121 12.45 12.94 -8.15
N ILE A 122 11.27 13.13 -7.55
CA ILE A 122 10.42 14.30 -7.83
C ILE A 122 10.63 15.41 -6.79
N ILE A 123 10.74 15.06 -5.50
CA ILE A 123 10.96 16.02 -4.41
C ILE A 123 12.43 16.44 -4.33
N GLY A 124 13.35 15.57 -4.78
CA GLY A 124 14.79 15.74 -4.67
C GLY A 124 15.37 14.92 -3.51
N ALA A 125 16.29 14.01 -3.83
CA ALA A 125 17.00 13.17 -2.87
C ALA A 125 17.76 13.98 -1.80
N GLU A 126 18.35 15.10 -2.20
CA GLU A 126 19.15 16.00 -1.36
C GLU A 126 18.30 17.04 -0.59
N THR A 127 16.98 17.03 -0.77
CA THR A 127 16.08 17.95 -0.08
C THR A 127 16.11 17.66 1.43
N SER A 128 16.28 18.71 2.24
CA SER A 128 16.22 18.56 3.70
C SER A 128 14.82 18.12 4.14
N MET A 129 14.73 17.15 5.04
CA MET A 129 13.46 16.67 5.59
C MET A 129 12.62 17.80 6.21
N SER A 130 13.28 18.79 6.82
CA SER A 130 12.63 19.97 7.43
C SER A 130 12.08 20.98 6.42
N GLU A 131 12.56 20.93 5.18
CA GLU A 131 12.16 21.85 4.10
C GLU A 131 11.03 21.27 3.24
N ILE A 132 10.71 19.98 3.38
CA ILE A 132 9.62 19.34 2.63
C ILE A 132 8.29 19.96 3.05
N SER A 133 7.66 20.68 2.12
CA SER A 133 6.44 21.42 2.37
C SER A 133 5.19 20.74 1.77
N PRO A 134 3.98 21.09 2.24
CA PRO A 134 2.73 20.65 1.59
C PRO A 134 2.62 21.06 0.12
N ALA A 135 3.32 22.12 -0.31
CA ALA A 135 3.35 22.52 -1.72
C ALA A 135 4.15 21.52 -2.57
N MET A 136 5.30 21.06 -2.08
CA MET A 136 6.12 20.04 -2.76
C MET A 136 5.38 18.71 -2.90
N LEU A 137 4.64 18.30 -1.87
CA LEU A 137 3.82 17.09 -1.91
C LEU A 137 2.61 17.22 -2.85
N ARG A 138 2.03 18.41 -2.99
CA ARG A 138 0.98 18.66 -4.00
C ARG A 138 1.54 18.58 -5.42
N GLU A 139 2.73 19.13 -5.64
CA GLU A 139 3.40 19.02 -6.93
C GLU A 139 3.78 17.57 -7.24
N TYR A 140 4.26 16.83 -6.24
CA TYR A 140 4.48 15.38 -6.35
C TYR A 140 3.22 14.65 -6.84
N VAL A 141 2.07 14.88 -6.22
CA VAL A 141 0.80 14.26 -6.64
C VAL A 141 0.48 14.63 -8.09
N ARG A 142 0.55 15.92 -8.44
CA ARG A 142 0.25 16.40 -9.80
C ARG A 142 1.17 15.76 -10.85
N THR A 143 2.48 15.74 -10.60
CA THR A 143 3.46 15.11 -11.49
C THR A 143 3.11 13.64 -11.65
N ARG A 144 2.90 12.91 -10.55
CA ARG A 144 2.59 11.48 -10.58
C ARG A 144 1.30 11.15 -11.31
N GLU A 145 0.25 11.97 -11.18
CA GLU A 145 -1.03 11.79 -11.90
C GLU A 145 -0.90 11.93 -13.42
N SER A 146 0.10 12.70 -13.89
CA SER A 146 0.37 12.89 -15.32
C SER A 146 1.32 11.84 -15.91
N GLU A 147 2.04 11.09 -15.07
CA GLU A 147 3.03 10.12 -15.53
C GLU A 147 2.37 8.88 -16.16
N PRO A 148 3.01 8.30 -17.19
CA PRO A 148 2.53 7.06 -17.80
C PRO A 148 2.58 5.92 -16.77
N GLY A 149 1.45 5.26 -16.63
CA GLY A 149 1.25 4.04 -15.87
C GLY A 149 1.21 2.81 -16.77
N THR A 150 0.36 1.85 -16.43
CA THR A 150 0.26 0.56 -17.12
C THR A 150 -0.87 0.54 -18.14
N HIS A 151 -0.65 -0.13 -19.27
CA HIS A 151 -1.66 -0.30 -20.33
C HIS A 151 -2.16 1.03 -20.92
N GLY A 152 -1.24 1.96 -21.20
CA GLY A 152 -1.57 3.25 -21.82
C GLY A 152 -2.29 4.25 -20.91
N ARG A 153 -2.50 3.91 -19.63
CA ARG A 153 -3.13 4.79 -18.63
C ARG A 153 -2.08 5.59 -17.89
N THR A 154 -2.49 6.66 -17.21
CA THR A 154 -1.65 7.32 -16.21
C THR A 154 -1.60 6.54 -14.91
N VAL A 155 -0.74 6.95 -13.97
CA VAL A 155 -0.63 6.28 -12.67
C VAL A 155 -1.90 6.43 -11.85
N SER A 156 -2.39 5.30 -11.33
CA SER A 156 -3.63 5.28 -10.57
C SER A 156 -3.53 6.06 -9.25
N ALA A 157 -4.63 6.73 -8.87
CA ALA A 157 -4.76 7.41 -7.58
C ALA A 157 -4.50 6.49 -6.38
N VAL A 158 -4.78 5.17 -6.51
CA VAL A 158 -4.48 4.17 -5.46
C VAL A 158 -2.97 4.01 -5.29
N THR A 159 -2.21 3.97 -6.38
CA THR A 159 -0.74 3.90 -6.35
C THR A 159 -0.17 5.12 -5.65
N ILE A 160 -0.58 6.32 -6.05
CA ILE A 160 -0.12 7.57 -5.45
C ILE A 160 -0.50 7.63 -3.96
N SER A 161 -1.71 7.20 -3.60
CA SER A 161 -2.13 7.13 -2.20
C SER A 161 -1.28 6.20 -1.33
N LYS A 162 -0.75 5.11 -1.91
CA LYS A 162 0.20 4.20 -1.24
C LYS A 162 1.59 4.80 -1.13
N GLU A 163 2.07 5.48 -2.17
CA GLU A 163 3.34 6.21 -2.14
C GLU A 163 3.33 7.26 -1.02
N LEU A 164 2.26 8.05 -0.92
CA LEU A 164 2.06 9.02 0.17
C LEU A 164 1.92 8.37 1.55
N ALA A 165 1.39 7.14 1.64
CA ALA A 165 1.34 6.40 2.89
C ALA A 165 2.74 5.92 3.33
N THR A 166 3.61 5.55 2.39
CA THR A 166 5.02 5.28 2.68
C THR A 166 5.75 6.55 3.12
N PHE A 167 5.51 7.69 2.46
CA PHE A 167 6.07 8.97 2.91
C PHE A 167 5.63 9.32 4.34
N ARG A 168 4.36 9.08 4.69
CA ARG A 168 3.88 9.27 6.06
C ARG A 168 4.68 8.45 7.07
N GLN A 169 4.84 7.14 6.82
CA GLN A 169 5.60 6.24 7.68
C GLN A 169 7.06 6.66 7.79
N LEU A 170 7.67 7.09 6.68
CA LEU A 170 9.03 7.63 6.65
C LEU A 170 9.18 8.86 7.56
N PHE A 171 8.25 9.81 7.47
CA PHE A 171 8.29 11.03 8.27
C PHE A 171 8.05 10.73 9.76
N GLU A 172 7.10 9.85 10.08
CA GLU A 172 6.86 9.39 11.45
C GLU A 172 8.11 8.71 12.04
N PHE A 173 8.78 7.86 11.26
CA PHE A 173 10.08 7.29 11.63
C PHE A 173 11.12 8.37 11.92
N ALA A 174 11.28 9.34 11.01
CA ALA A 174 12.24 10.43 11.17
C ALA A 174 11.97 11.28 12.43
N THR A 175 10.70 11.52 12.76
CA THR A 175 10.31 12.22 13.99
C THR A 175 10.64 11.39 15.24
N ASN A 176 10.37 10.08 15.21
CA ASN A 176 10.66 9.19 16.33
C ASN A 176 12.16 9.05 16.60
N GLU A 177 12.97 8.98 15.55
CA GLU A 177 14.44 8.97 15.61
C GLU A 177 15.05 10.36 15.86
N LYS A 178 14.22 11.41 16.03
CA LYS A 178 14.65 12.80 16.26
C LYS A 178 15.53 13.37 15.15
N LEU A 179 15.35 12.88 13.92
CA LEU A 179 16.01 13.35 12.70
C LEU A 179 15.32 14.58 12.10
N VAL A 180 14.02 14.74 12.39
CA VAL A 180 13.24 15.92 11.98
C VAL A 180 12.29 16.33 13.09
N ASP A 181 12.19 17.65 13.31
CA ASP A 181 11.20 18.26 14.20
C ASP A 181 10.05 18.86 13.38
N GLY A 182 8.82 18.74 13.87
CA GLY A 182 7.66 19.42 13.31
C GLY A 182 6.51 18.50 12.92
N GLU A 183 5.45 19.11 12.38
CA GLU A 183 4.28 18.40 11.90
C GLU A 183 4.54 17.78 10.53
N ASN A 184 3.99 16.58 10.31
CA ASN A 184 4.07 15.91 9.01
C ASN A 184 3.42 16.77 7.90
N PRO A 185 4.16 17.16 6.85
CA PRO A 185 3.63 18.04 5.80
C PRO A 185 2.48 17.40 4.99
N LEU A 186 2.29 16.08 5.09
CA LEU A 186 1.19 15.38 4.44
C LEU A 186 -0.18 15.66 5.09
N THR A 187 -0.24 16.14 6.34
CA THR A 187 -1.51 16.42 7.04
C THR A 187 -2.41 17.37 6.26
N HIS A 188 -1.82 18.29 5.49
CA HIS A 188 -2.54 19.29 4.69
C HIS A 188 -2.63 18.97 3.19
N VAL A 189 -2.31 17.74 2.79
CA VAL A 189 -2.31 17.32 1.39
C VAL A 189 -3.48 16.40 1.12
N ARG A 190 -4.38 16.83 0.22
CA ARG A 190 -5.49 16.00 -0.23
C ARG A 190 -4.96 14.87 -1.11
N LYS A 191 -5.30 13.63 -0.74
CA LYS A 191 -4.99 12.45 -1.56
C LYS A 191 -5.89 12.39 -2.80
N PRO A 192 -5.37 11.89 -3.93
CA PRO A 192 -6.17 11.71 -5.14
C PRO A 192 -7.27 10.68 -4.90
N ARG A 193 -8.45 10.90 -5.51
CA ARG A 193 -9.60 10.00 -5.35
C ARG A 193 -9.56 8.91 -6.43
N PRO A 194 -9.60 7.63 -6.05
CA PRO A 194 -9.67 6.56 -7.04
C PRO A 194 -11.03 6.55 -7.73
N ALA A 195 -11.01 6.25 -9.03
CA ALA A 195 -12.23 5.92 -9.76
C ALA A 195 -12.88 4.65 -9.18
N GLN A 196 -14.20 4.62 -9.20
CA GLN A 196 -14.93 3.41 -8.83
C GLN A 196 -14.65 2.33 -9.87
N LYS A 197 -14.28 1.14 -9.40
CA LYS A 197 -14.14 -0.02 -10.29
C LYS A 197 -15.53 -0.52 -10.73
N PRO A 198 -15.69 -0.96 -11.99
CA PRO A 198 -16.85 -1.68 -12.45
C PRO A 198 -17.11 -2.91 -11.58
N ARG A 199 -18.36 -3.38 -11.61
CA ARG A 199 -18.72 -4.68 -11.04
C ARG A 199 -18.00 -5.80 -11.78
N PHE A 200 -17.86 -6.96 -11.14
CA PHE A 200 -17.37 -8.16 -11.83
C PHE A 200 -18.36 -8.59 -12.92
N MET A 201 -17.82 -8.91 -14.10
CA MET A 201 -18.57 -9.26 -15.30
C MET A 201 -17.99 -10.53 -15.94
N THR A 202 -18.86 -11.30 -16.57
CA THR A 202 -18.48 -12.40 -17.48
C THR A 202 -17.89 -11.84 -18.77
N ARG A 203 -17.19 -12.70 -19.52
CA ARG A 203 -16.68 -12.34 -20.85
C ARG A 203 -17.79 -11.83 -21.77
N SER A 204 -18.90 -12.54 -21.84
CA SER A 204 -20.03 -12.20 -22.72
C SER A 204 -20.61 -10.81 -22.38
N GLU A 205 -20.70 -10.47 -21.10
CA GLU A 205 -21.13 -9.14 -20.66
C GLU A 205 -20.16 -8.04 -21.09
N ILE A 206 -18.85 -8.29 -20.98
CA ILE A 206 -17.79 -7.35 -21.39
C ILE A 206 -17.83 -7.16 -22.91
N GLU A 207 -17.85 -8.25 -23.68
CA GLU A 207 -17.90 -8.21 -25.14
C GLU A 207 -19.17 -7.50 -25.63
N SER A 208 -20.31 -7.77 -25.01
CA SER A 208 -21.57 -7.05 -25.27
C SER A 208 -21.48 -5.57 -24.95
N ALA A 209 -20.78 -5.19 -23.87
CA ALA A 209 -20.58 -3.80 -23.50
C ALA A 209 -19.66 -3.06 -24.47
N ILE A 210 -18.62 -3.71 -24.97
CA ILE A 210 -17.74 -3.18 -26.02
C ILE A 210 -18.51 -3.00 -27.32
N ALA A 211 -19.33 -3.99 -27.71
CA ALA A 211 -20.11 -3.97 -28.94
C ALA A 211 -21.15 -2.83 -28.99
N ARG A 212 -21.67 -2.40 -27.82
CA ARG A 212 -22.57 -1.23 -27.74
C ARG A 212 -21.89 0.11 -28.05
N GLY A 213 -20.55 0.16 -28.05
CA GLY A 213 -19.79 1.38 -28.30
C GLY A 213 -19.80 2.38 -27.13
N GLY A 214 -19.13 3.52 -27.31
CA GLY A 214 -19.09 4.62 -26.32
C GLY A 214 -18.10 4.42 -25.17
N LEU A 215 -17.24 3.40 -25.22
CA LEU A 215 -16.20 3.14 -24.23
C LEU A 215 -14.84 3.64 -24.72
N THR A 216 -14.08 4.29 -23.84
CA THR A 216 -12.66 4.58 -24.12
C THR A 216 -11.80 3.32 -23.99
N GLU A 217 -10.58 3.34 -24.54
CA GLU A 217 -9.63 2.22 -24.34
C GLU A 217 -9.37 1.91 -22.86
N SER A 218 -9.37 2.94 -22.02
CA SER A 218 -9.22 2.80 -20.56
C SER A 218 -10.42 2.08 -19.94
N ASP A 219 -11.65 2.38 -20.38
CA ASP A 219 -12.86 1.71 -19.89
C ASP A 219 -12.84 0.23 -20.27
N VAL A 220 -12.50 -0.08 -21.52
CA VAL A 220 -12.36 -1.47 -22.00
C VAL A 220 -11.32 -2.22 -21.17
N ALA A 221 -10.14 -1.62 -20.93
CA ALA A 221 -9.11 -2.23 -20.10
C ALA A 221 -9.59 -2.48 -18.66
N MET A 222 -10.37 -1.56 -18.08
CA MET A 222 -10.92 -1.68 -16.73
C MET A 222 -12.00 -2.77 -16.63
N PHE A 223 -12.78 -2.98 -17.68
CA PHE A 223 -13.77 -4.08 -17.74
C PHE A 223 -13.05 -5.43 -17.74
N TRP A 224 -12.00 -5.59 -18.54
CA TRP A 224 -11.19 -6.80 -18.54
C TRP A 224 -10.45 -7.06 -17.22
N GLU A 225 -10.14 -6.02 -16.42
CA GLU A 225 -9.66 -6.19 -15.04
C GLU A 225 -10.72 -6.75 -14.08
N CYS A 226 -12.00 -6.54 -14.39
CA CYS A 226 -13.15 -7.00 -13.62
C CYS A 226 -13.77 -8.26 -14.25
N LEU A 227 -13.05 -8.95 -15.13
CA LEU A 227 -13.46 -10.24 -15.67
C LEU A 227 -13.47 -11.30 -14.55
N PHE A 228 -14.53 -12.09 -14.50
CA PHE A 228 -14.52 -13.42 -13.89
C PHE A 228 -15.00 -14.47 -14.91
N LEU A 229 -14.56 -15.70 -14.73
CA LEU A 229 -14.94 -16.84 -15.58
C LEU A 229 -16.17 -17.52 -14.98
N SER A 230 -17.17 -17.82 -15.81
CA SER A 230 -18.28 -18.71 -15.41
C SER A 230 -17.74 -20.12 -15.11
N GLU A 231 -18.55 -20.98 -14.50
CA GLU A 231 -18.17 -22.38 -14.24
C GLU A 231 -17.78 -23.14 -15.52
N SER A 232 -18.55 -22.95 -16.60
CA SER A 232 -18.22 -23.54 -17.91
C SER A 232 -16.88 -23.02 -18.44
N GLU A 233 -16.64 -21.71 -18.37
CA GLU A 233 -15.38 -21.11 -18.80
C GLU A 233 -14.20 -21.57 -17.93
N VAL A 234 -14.40 -21.80 -16.63
CA VAL A 234 -13.39 -22.40 -15.76
C VAL A 234 -13.06 -23.81 -16.25
N GLY A 235 -14.07 -24.65 -16.52
CA GLY A 235 -13.86 -26.01 -17.04
C GLY A 235 -13.11 -26.05 -18.38
N GLU A 236 -13.51 -25.19 -19.32
CA GLU A 236 -12.81 -25.03 -20.59
C GLU A 236 -11.37 -24.54 -20.42
N PHE A 237 -11.14 -23.59 -19.52
CA PHE A 237 -9.81 -23.08 -19.22
C PHE A 237 -8.91 -24.16 -18.62
N LEU A 238 -9.41 -24.94 -17.66
CA LEU A 238 -8.68 -26.06 -17.06
C LEU A 238 -8.31 -27.12 -18.10
N THR A 239 -9.24 -27.44 -19.00
CA THR A 239 -9.00 -28.38 -20.12
C THR A 239 -7.92 -27.85 -21.07
N HIS A 240 -7.98 -26.57 -21.42
CA HIS A 240 -6.95 -25.91 -22.24
C HIS A 240 -5.57 -25.94 -21.58
N VAL A 241 -5.49 -25.63 -20.28
CA VAL A 241 -4.24 -25.67 -19.51
C VAL A 241 -3.69 -27.09 -19.45
N GLN A 242 -4.53 -28.09 -19.18
CA GLN A 242 -4.10 -29.50 -19.11
C GLN A 242 -3.42 -29.95 -20.40
N ARG A 243 -4.06 -29.66 -21.54
CA ARG A 243 -3.51 -29.98 -22.87
C ARG A 243 -2.22 -29.22 -23.14
N THR A 244 -2.23 -27.91 -22.90
CA THR A 244 -1.10 -27.04 -23.23
C THR A 244 0.10 -27.25 -22.31
N ALA A 245 -0.09 -27.67 -21.06
CA ALA A 245 0.99 -27.93 -20.12
C ALA A 245 2.00 -28.97 -20.64
N THR A 246 1.54 -29.95 -21.42
CA THR A 246 2.37 -31.01 -22.01
C THR A 246 3.46 -30.48 -22.95
N THR A 247 3.26 -29.31 -23.57
CA THR A 247 4.25 -28.69 -24.46
C THR A 247 5.32 -27.92 -23.69
N PHE A 248 5.16 -27.75 -22.38
CA PHE A 248 6.10 -27.05 -21.50
C PHE A 248 6.54 -27.93 -20.31
N PRO A 249 7.38 -28.96 -20.52
CA PRO A 249 7.78 -29.88 -19.45
C PRO A 249 8.37 -29.22 -18.21
N ARG A 250 9.08 -28.08 -18.37
CA ARG A 250 9.61 -27.30 -17.23
C ARG A 250 8.53 -26.72 -16.31
N PHE A 251 7.29 -26.66 -16.76
CA PHE A 251 6.12 -26.19 -16.02
C PHE A 251 5.17 -27.34 -15.67
N PHE A 252 5.69 -28.54 -15.42
CA PHE A 252 4.93 -29.75 -15.09
C PHE A 252 3.86 -29.57 -13.99
N TYR A 253 4.05 -28.66 -13.04
CA TYR A 253 3.09 -28.34 -11.98
C TYR A 253 1.91 -27.44 -12.41
N ILE A 254 1.93 -26.84 -13.61
CA ILE A 254 1.06 -25.70 -13.94
C ILE A 254 -0.44 -26.05 -13.94
N TYR A 255 -0.79 -27.23 -14.46
CA TYR A 255 -2.18 -27.69 -14.48
C TYR A 255 -2.75 -27.91 -13.08
N PRO A 256 -2.15 -28.77 -12.23
CA PRO A 256 -2.70 -28.99 -10.88
C PRO A 256 -2.63 -27.72 -10.02
N ALA A 257 -1.64 -26.84 -10.22
CA ALA A 257 -1.55 -25.55 -9.54
C ALA A 257 -2.69 -24.57 -9.92
N ILE A 258 -3.04 -24.50 -11.21
CA ILE A 258 -4.17 -23.68 -11.68
C ILE A 258 -5.50 -24.27 -11.21
N ALA A 259 -5.68 -25.59 -11.29
CA ALA A 259 -6.86 -26.27 -10.76
C ALA A 259 -7.04 -26.00 -9.27
N PHE A 260 -5.97 -26.13 -8.48
CA PHE A 260 -5.96 -25.81 -7.06
C PHE A 260 -6.43 -24.37 -6.79
N CYS A 261 -5.93 -23.38 -7.53
CA CYS A 261 -6.40 -21.99 -7.39
C CYS A 261 -7.88 -21.81 -7.78
N ALA A 262 -8.33 -22.48 -8.84
CA ALA A 262 -9.71 -22.37 -9.34
C ALA A 262 -10.72 -22.96 -8.35
N TYR A 263 -10.41 -24.10 -7.74
CA TYR A 263 -11.32 -24.81 -6.83
C TYR A 263 -11.20 -24.37 -5.37
N THR A 264 -10.14 -23.66 -4.97
CA THR A 264 -9.98 -23.19 -3.58
C THR A 264 -10.13 -21.68 -3.41
N GLY A 265 -10.08 -20.92 -4.50
CA GLY A 265 -10.02 -19.46 -4.45
C GLY A 265 -8.78 -18.92 -3.73
N CYS A 266 -7.73 -19.74 -3.53
CA CYS A 266 -6.51 -19.30 -2.86
C CYS A 266 -5.78 -18.22 -3.67
N ARG A 267 -5.04 -17.37 -2.96
CA ARG A 267 -4.15 -16.38 -3.59
C ARG A 267 -2.94 -17.11 -4.18
N ARG A 268 -2.36 -16.58 -5.26
CA ARG A 268 -1.12 -17.12 -5.84
C ARG A 268 -0.01 -17.34 -4.81
N SER A 269 0.17 -16.39 -3.88
CA SER A 269 1.18 -16.54 -2.85
C SER A 269 0.84 -17.65 -1.85
N GLU A 270 -0.44 -17.98 -1.62
CA GLU A 270 -0.87 -19.11 -0.79
C GLU A 270 -0.58 -20.43 -1.51
N MET A 271 -0.86 -20.51 -2.81
CA MET A 271 -0.43 -21.64 -3.67
C MET A 271 1.08 -21.89 -3.59
N PHE A 272 1.92 -20.84 -3.57
CA PHE A 272 3.38 -20.99 -3.45
C PHE A 272 3.82 -21.62 -2.12
N ARG A 273 3.01 -21.49 -1.07
CA ARG A 273 3.30 -22.00 0.28
C ARG A 273 2.56 -23.30 0.61
N ALA A 274 1.69 -23.78 -0.29
CA ALA A 274 0.96 -25.01 -0.09
C ALA A 274 1.95 -26.17 0.03
N GLN A 275 1.74 -27.00 1.04
CA GLN A 275 2.54 -28.20 1.29
C GLN A 275 1.77 -29.45 0.92
N VAL A 276 2.48 -30.54 0.64
CA VAL A 276 1.87 -31.84 0.40
C VAL A 276 0.99 -32.27 1.58
N SER A 277 1.45 -32.00 2.81
CA SER A 277 0.72 -32.28 4.06
C SER A 277 -0.51 -31.40 4.29
N ASP A 278 -0.73 -30.36 3.48
CA ASP A 278 -1.95 -29.54 3.59
C ASP A 278 -3.17 -30.17 2.89
N VAL A 279 -2.94 -31.24 2.12
CA VAL A 279 -3.99 -32.00 1.41
C VAL A 279 -4.27 -33.27 2.21
N ASP A 280 -5.27 -33.23 3.09
CA ASP A 280 -5.66 -34.37 3.91
C ASP A 280 -7.17 -34.55 3.98
N GLY A 281 -7.62 -35.80 3.96
CA GLY A 281 -9.03 -36.18 4.03
C GLY A 281 -9.91 -35.45 3.01
N SER A 282 -10.88 -34.70 3.53
CA SER A 282 -11.90 -33.97 2.75
C SER A 282 -11.66 -32.46 2.69
N THR A 283 -10.55 -31.95 3.24
CA THR A 283 -10.27 -30.51 3.32
C THR A 283 -8.85 -30.16 2.92
N ILE A 284 -8.66 -29.00 2.29
CA ILE A 284 -7.34 -28.40 2.07
C ILE A 284 -7.10 -27.31 3.11
N GLN A 285 -5.95 -27.36 3.76
CA GLN A 285 -5.49 -26.30 4.63
C GLN A 285 -4.74 -25.21 3.85
N ILE A 286 -5.22 -23.97 3.91
CA ILE A 286 -4.58 -22.82 3.25
C ILE A 286 -3.80 -21.98 4.25
N ARG A 287 -2.50 -21.78 3.97
CA ARG A 287 -1.55 -21.01 4.80
C ARG A 287 -1.50 -19.53 4.43
N GLU A 288 -1.98 -18.68 5.32
CA GLU A 288 -2.09 -17.22 5.13
C GLU A 288 -1.04 -16.48 5.96
N LYS A 289 -0.45 -15.41 5.41
CA LYS A 289 0.50 -14.55 6.16
C LYS A 289 -0.09 -13.20 6.58
N LYS A 290 -1.17 -12.75 5.92
CA LYS A 290 -1.64 -11.36 6.00
C LYS A 290 -2.78 -11.15 6.99
N ARG A 291 -3.24 -12.21 7.66
CA ARG A 291 -4.43 -12.16 8.52
C ARG A 291 -4.11 -11.70 9.94
N SER A 292 -2.93 -12.03 10.45
CA SER A 292 -2.46 -11.67 11.79
C SER A 292 -1.18 -10.84 11.70
N GLN A 293 -1.05 -9.85 12.58
CA GLN A 293 0.21 -9.12 12.79
C GLN A 293 1.08 -9.76 13.87
N ARG A 294 0.57 -10.80 14.56
CA ARG A 294 1.25 -11.49 15.68
C ARG A 294 1.75 -12.88 15.30
N GLU A 295 1.09 -13.53 14.36
CA GLU A 295 1.40 -14.90 13.94
C GLU A 295 2.04 -14.89 12.55
N THR A 296 3.10 -15.68 12.38
CA THR A 296 3.78 -15.86 11.09
C THR A 296 2.84 -16.45 10.04
N PHE A 297 1.93 -17.34 10.47
CA PHE A 297 0.91 -17.91 9.63
C PHE A 297 -0.41 -18.05 10.38
N THR A 298 -1.51 -17.77 9.68
CA THR A 298 -2.84 -18.24 10.04
C THR A 298 -3.28 -19.29 9.04
N PHE A 299 -4.31 -20.05 9.41
CA PHE A 299 -4.83 -21.13 8.59
C PHE A 299 -6.33 -20.96 8.36
N ARG A 300 -6.79 -21.39 7.19
CA ARG A 300 -8.21 -21.60 6.88
C ARG A 300 -8.37 -22.89 6.11
N GLN A 301 -9.55 -23.48 6.16
CA GLN A 301 -9.85 -24.72 5.45
C GLN A 301 -10.82 -24.47 4.31
N VAL A 302 -10.64 -25.22 3.23
CA VAL A 302 -11.57 -25.27 2.10
C VAL A 302 -11.92 -26.74 1.83
N PRO A 303 -13.20 -27.11 1.75
CA PRO A 303 -13.60 -28.45 1.33
C PRO A 303 -13.04 -28.80 -0.06
N ILE A 304 -12.60 -30.04 -0.24
CA ILE A 304 -12.04 -30.51 -1.51
C ILE A 304 -13.18 -30.87 -2.46
N HIS A 305 -13.26 -30.19 -3.59
CA HIS A 305 -14.14 -30.57 -4.70
C HIS A 305 -13.68 -31.91 -5.31
N SER A 306 -14.60 -32.78 -5.71
CA SER A 306 -14.30 -34.12 -6.25
C SER A 306 -13.35 -34.09 -7.47
N ASP A 307 -13.55 -33.15 -8.39
CA ASP A 307 -12.64 -32.98 -9.52
C ASP A 307 -11.24 -32.52 -9.10
N LEU A 308 -11.14 -31.64 -8.08
CA LEU A 308 -9.85 -31.24 -7.55
C LEU A 308 -9.16 -32.43 -6.86
N ARG A 309 -9.93 -33.25 -6.13
CA ARG A 309 -9.41 -34.47 -5.48
C ARG A 309 -8.74 -35.36 -6.51
N ARG A 310 -9.42 -35.67 -7.62
CA ARG A 310 -8.88 -36.47 -8.72
C ARG A 310 -7.58 -35.87 -9.29
N VAL A 311 -7.58 -34.56 -9.57
CA VAL A 311 -6.39 -33.86 -10.08
C VAL A 311 -5.22 -33.92 -9.09
N LEU A 312 -5.49 -33.78 -7.79
CA LEU A 312 -4.46 -33.83 -6.76
C LEU A 312 -3.95 -35.26 -6.53
N ASP A 313 -4.80 -36.28 -6.58
CA ASP A 313 -4.38 -37.68 -6.46
C ASP A 313 -3.44 -38.08 -7.61
N ASP A 314 -3.81 -37.76 -8.85
CA ASP A 314 -2.95 -37.98 -10.03
C ASP A 314 -1.61 -37.23 -9.89
N TRP A 315 -1.67 -35.98 -9.43
CA TRP A 315 -0.49 -35.15 -9.21
C TRP A 315 0.42 -35.68 -8.11
N LEU A 316 -0.14 -36.10 -6.98
CA LEU A 316 0.62 -36.63 -5.84
C LEU A 316 1.29 -37.96 -6.20
N GLY A 317 0.64 -38.79 -7.02
CA GLY A 317 1.24 -40.02 -7.57
C GLY A 317 2.46 -39.77 -8.48
N ALA A 318 2.51 -38.62 -9.15
CA ALA A 318 3.61 -38.21 -10.04
C ALA A 318 4.49 -37.10 -9.44
N HIS A 319 4.33 -36.76 -8.16
CA HIS A 319 5.00 -35.63 -7.54
C HIS A 319 6.52 -35.85 -7.46
N PRO A 320 7.38 -34.86 -7.78
CA PRO A 320 8.84 -35.05 -7.80
C PRO A 320 9.49 -35.15 -6.40
N GLY A 321 8.70 -35.37 -5.34
CA GLY A 321 9.13 -35.34 -3.94
C GLY A 321 9.28 -33.93 -3.34
N GLY A 322 9.66 -33.89 -2.06
CA GLY A 322 9.77 -32.65 -1.27
C GLY A 322 8.46 -32.24 -0.57
N GLN A 323 8.54 -31.18 0.24
CA GLN A 323 7.41 -30.73 1.08
C GLN A 323 6.43 -29.80 0.37
N THR A 324 6.89 -29.06 -0.65
CA THR A 324 6.07 -28.08 -1.36
C THR A 324 5.13 -28.78 -2.33
N LEU A 325 3.83 -28.44 -2.32
CA LEU A 325 2.82 -29.07 -3.17
C LEU A 325 3.00 -28.79 -4.66
N PHE A 326 3.48 -27.60 -5.00
CA PHE A 326 3.80 -27.21 -6.39
C PHE A 326 5.23 -26.67 -6.43
N PRO A 327 6.25 -27.52 -6.55
CA PRO A 327 7.63 -27.08 -6.55
C PRO A 327 8.13 -26.70 -7.95
N LYS A 328 9.24 -25.98 -7.98
CA LYS A 328 10.10 -25.89 -9.17
C LYS A 328 10.81 -27.24 -9.41
N ALA A 329 11.47 -27.38 -10.56
CA ALA A 329 12.27 -28.57 -10.87
C ALA A 329 13.37 -28.86 -9.82
N ASN A 330 13.87 -27.85 -9.11
CA ASN A 330 14.85 -28.01 -8.03
C ASN A 330 14.22 -28.19 -6.64
N LEU A 331 12.94 -28.58 -6.57
CA LEU A 331 12.16 -28.82 -5.35
C LEU A 331 11.95 -27.61 -4.43
N ARG A 332 12.41 -26.42 -4.84
CA ARG A 332 12.16 -25.17 -4.10
C ARG A 332 10.76 -24.62 -4.41
N PRO A 333 10.18 -23.81 -3.50
CA PRO A 333 8.93 -23.11 -3.76
C PRO A 333 8.97 -22.25 -5.03
N LEU A 334 7.79 -22.11 -5.65
CA LEU A 334 7.60 -21.21 -6.77
C LEU A 334 7.87 -19.76 -6.37
N ASP A 335 8.37 -19.00 -7.33
CA ASP A 335 8.47 -17.55 -7.20
C ASP A 335 7.52 -16.86 -8.17
N ASP A 336 7.39 -15.56 -7.96
CA ASP A 336 6.51 -14.67 -8.68
C ASP A 336 6.79 -14.63 -10.19
N ARG A 337 8.07 -14.66 -10.58
CA ARG A 337 8.50 -14.62 -11.98
C ARG A 337 8.16 -15.94 -12.68
N THR A 338 8.61 -17.07 -12.13
CA THR A 338 8.40 -18.40 -12.72
C THR A 338 6.91 -18.70 -12.89
N SER A 339 6.10 -18.39 -11.88
CA SER A 339 4.65 -18.63 -11.94
C SER A 339 3.93 -17.77 -12.98
N ARG A 340 4.34 -16.50 -13.16
CA ARG A 340 3.80 -15.62 -14.21
C ARG A 340 4.21 -16.06 -15.60
N GLU A 341 5.48 -16.46 -15.77
CA GLU A 341 5.96 -17.02 -17.01
C GLU A 341 5.18 -18.27 -17.41
N ALA A 342 4.96 -19.19 -16.47
CA ALA A 342 4.19 -20.41 -16.70
C ALA A 342 2.74 -20.10 -17.09
N PHE A 343 2.06 -19.22 -16.34
CA PHE A 343 0.69 -18.81 -16.65
C PHE A 343 0.59 -18.15 -18.03
N ARG A 344 1.53 -17.26 -18.36
CA ARG A 344 1.58 -16.61 -19.67
C ARG A 344 1.87 -17.60 -20.79
N ALA A 345 2.75 -18.58 -20.57
CA ALA A 345 3.08 -19.58 -21.57
C ALA A 345 1.84 -20.41 -21.96
N VAL A 346 1.06 -20.88 -20.99
CA VAL A 346 -0.13 -21.70 -21.26
C VAL A 346 -1.33 -20.90 -21.80
N THR A 347 -1.38 -19.59 -21.62
CA THR A 347 -2.47 -18.73 -22.14
C THR A 347 -2.12 -18.00 -23.44
N LYS A 348 -0.84 -17.95 -23.82
CA LYS A 348 -0.36 -17.27 -25.02
C LYS A 348 -1.08 -17.80 -26.26
N GLN A 349 -1.40 -16.90 -27.21
CA GLN A 349 -2.03 -17.25 -28.50
C GLN A 349 -3.34 -18.03 -28.38
N SER A 350 -4.06 -17.87 -27.26
CA SER A 350 -5.39 -18.44 -27.06
C SER A 350 -6.40 -17.35 -26.69
N ARG A 351 -7.69 -17.69 -26.66
CA ARG A 351 -8.74 -16.79 -26.14
C ARG A 351 -8.49 -16.39 -24.68
N TRP A 352 -7.70 -17.16 -23.95
CA TRP A 352 -7.31 -16.93 -22.55
C TRP A 352 -6.16 -15.94 -22.38
N SER A 353 -5.60 -15.41 -23.48
CA SER A 353 -4.54 -14.38 -23.44
C SER A 353 -4.97 -13.07 -22.74
N VAL A 354 -6.28 -12.84 -22.61
CA VAL A 354 -6.85 -11.71 -21.85
C VAL A 354 -6.70 -11.87 -20.34
N LEU A 355 -6.48 -13.08 -19.83
CA LEU A 355 -6.37 -13.35 -18.39
C LEU A 355 -5.06 -12.76 -17.85
N ARG A 356 -5.15 -11.86 -16.86
CA ARG A 356 -3.99 -11.15 -16.29
C ARG A 356 -3.18 -11.98 -15.28
N GLY A 357 -3.70 -13.13 -14.85
CA GLY A 357 -3.03 -14.04 -13.92
C GLY A 357 -3.99 -14.68 -12.92
N TYR A 358 -3.45 -15.46 -12.00
CA TYR A 358 -4.17 -16.31 -11.03
C TYR A 358 -5.26 -15.62 -10.20
N HIS A 359 -5.22 -14.29 -10.00
CA HIS A 359 -6.25 -13.62 -9.20
C HIS A 359 -7.64 -13.71 -9.84
N ILE A 360 -7.70 -13.88 -11.17
CA ILE A 360 -8.97 -14.13 -11.86
C ILE A 360 -9.64 -15.41 -11.37
N LEU A 361 -8.88 -16.47 -11.07
CA LEU A 361 -9.42 -17.74 -10.59
C LEU A 361 -10.10 -17.59 -9.24
N ARG A 362 -9.52 -16.75 -8.37
CA ARG A 362 -10.14 -16.37 -7.10
C ARG A 362 -11.40 -15.53 -7.29
N HIS A 363 -11.41 -14.60 -8.26
CA HIS A 363 -12.61 -13.85 -8.59
C HIS A 363 -13.70 -14.78 -9.13
N SER A 364 -13.37 -15.69 -10.05
CA SER A 364 -14.28 -16.71 -10.57
C SER A 364 -14.85 -17.59 -9.47
N PHE A 365 -14.02 -18.13 -8.57
CA PHE A 365 -14.47 -18.94 -7.44
C PHE A 365 -15.50 -18.20 -6.58
N ALA A 366 -15.18 -16.98 -6.16
CA ALA A 366 -16.07 -16.16 -5.34
C ALA A 366 -17.37 -15.79 -6.08
N SER A 367 -17.25 -15.37 -7.33
CA SER A 367 -18.37 -14.96 -8.17
C SER A 367 -19.32 -16.12 -8.46
N ASN A 368 -18.81 -17.32 -8.76
CA ASN A 368 -19.64 -18.48 -9.04
C ASN A 368 -20.34 -18.98 -7.76
N LEU A 369 -19.67 -19.00 -6.60
CA LEU A 369 -20.34 -19.30 -5.33
C LEU A 369 -21.44 -18.29 -5.01
N ALA A 370 -21.19 -16.99 -5.23
CA ALA A 370 -22.19 -15.95 -5.04
C ALA A 370 -23.40 -16.13 -5.98
N ARG A 371 -23.17 -16.49 -7.26
CA ARG A 371 -24.25 -16.79 -8.22
C ARG A 371 -25.11 -17.98 -7.82
N HIS A 372 -24.55 -18.95 -7.10
CA HIS A 372 -25.29 -20.08 -6.52
C HIS A 372 -25.95 -19.75 -5.17
N GLY A 373 -25.91 -18.50 -4.73
CA GLY A 373 -26.53 -18.07 -3.47
C GLY A 373 -25.81 -18.56 -2.22
N VAL A 374 -24.55 -19.00 -2.33
CA VAL A 374 -23.77 -19.43 -1.16
C VAL A 374 -23.54 -18.24 -0.23
N ASP A 375 -23.89 -18.42 1.05
CA ASP A 375 -23.81 -17.36 2.05
C ASP A 375 -22.44 -16.65 2.08
N GLN A 376 -22.49 -15.31 2.18
CA GLN A 376 -21.29 -14.47 2.13
C GLN A 376 -20.27 -14.82 3.23
N ARG A 377 -20.72 -15.28 4.40
CA ARG A 377 -19.81 -15.67 5.50
C ARG A 377 -19.04 -16.94 5.14
N THR A 378 -19.68 -17.89 4.45
CA THR A 378 -19.03 -19.10 3.93
C THR A 378 -17.99 -18.73 2.88
N ILE A 379 -18.34 -17.86 1.91
CA ILE A 379 -17.40 -17.36 0.89
C ILE A 379 -16.22 -16.65 1.57
N ASP A 380 -16.48 -15.80 2.56
CA ASP A 380 -15.44 -15.07 3.30
C ASP A 380 -14.52 -16.01 4.09
N SER A 381 -15.07 -17.07 4.67
CA SER A 381 -14.31 -18.12 5.36
C SER A 381 -13.35 -18.83 4.40
N PHE A 382 -13.81 -19.24 3.22
CA PHE A 382 -12.97 -19.89 2.21
C PHE A 382 -11.91 -18.97 1.62
N LEU A 383 -12.22 -17.68 1.51
CA LEU A 383 -11.33 -16.71 0.87
C LEU A 383 -10.40 -16.01 1.86
N GLY A 384 -10.71 -15.99 3.15
CA GLY A 384 -10.00 -15.20 4.15
C GLY A 384 -10.15 -13.69 3.87
N HIS A 385 -11.38 -13.23 3.67
CA HIS A 385 -11.68 -11.79 3.55
C HIS A 385 -11.78 -11.12 4.92
N GLN A 386 -11.07 -10.00 5.08
CA GLN A 386 -11.06 -9.23 6.35
C GLN A 386 -11.73 -7.86 6.24
N THR A 387 -11.91 -7.34 5.04
CA THR A 387 -12.42 -5.97 4.82
C THR A 387 -13.77 -5.98 4.14
N GLU A 388 -14.63 -5.03 4.52
CA GLU A 388 -15.96 -4.88 3.92
C GLU A 388 -15.88 -4.60 2.41
N ALA A 389 -14.92 -3.78 1.98
CA ALA A 389 -14.63 -3.56 0.57
C ALA A 389 -14.32 -4.86 -0.19
N SER A 390 -13.80 -5.90 0.47
CA SER A 390 -13.61 -7.21 -0.16
C SER A 390 -14.90 -7.99 -0.30
N ARG A 391 -15.83 -7.87 0.66
CA ARG A 391 -17.12 -8.55 0.68
C ARG A 391 -18.09 -7.97 -0.35
N GLN A 392 -18.18 -6.64 -0.41
CA GLN A 392 -19.11 -5.93 -1.29
C GLN A 392 -18.89 -6.23 -2.79
N ARG A 393 -17.68 -6.67 -3.17
CA ARG A 393 -17.30 -6.94 -4.57
C ARG A 393 -18.17 -7.97 -5.29
N TYR A 394 -18.79 -8.91 -4.55
CA TYR A 394 -19.56 -10.01 -5.13
C TYR A 394 -21.06 -9.91 -4.84
N ARG A 395 -21.47 -8.91 -4.06
CA ARG A 395 -22.85 -8.78 -3.57
C ARG A 395 -23.87 -8.65 -4.72
N HIS A 396 -23.48 -8.03 -5.82
CA HIS A 396 -24.35 -7.86 -7.00
C HIS A 396 -24.58 -9.17 -7.79
N LEU A 397 -23.87 -10.25 -7.46
CA LEU A 397 -23.99 -11.54 -8.13
C LEU A 397 -24.92 -12.51 -7.41
N PHE A 398 -25.30 -12.21 -6.17
CA PHE A 398 -26.27 -13.02 -5.46
C PHE A 398 -27.60 -13.00 -6.22
N PRO A 399 -28.30 -14.15 -6.32
CA PRO A 399 -29.66 -14.18 -6.84
C PRO A 399 -30.50 -13.11 -6.15
N ALA A 400 -31.03 -12.19 -6.94
CA ALA A 400 -31.78 -11.06 -6.44
C ALA A 400 -33.25 -11.45 -6.29
N ASP A 401 -33.59 -12.12 -5.19
CA ASP A 401 -34.98 -12.29 -4.78
C ASP A 401 -35.32 -11.31 -3.67
N SER A 402 -35.19 -10.01 -3.98
CA SER A 402 -35.56 -8.93 -3.05
C SER A 402 -37.05 -9.02 -2.67
N GLN A 403 -37.91 -9.48 -3.59
CA GLN A 403 -39.33 -9.65 -3.37
C GLN A 403 -39.61 -10.93 -2.56
N ALA A 404 -39.09 -12.08 -2.98
CA ALA A 404 -39.25 -13.33 -2.23
C ALA A 404 -38.65 -13.26 -0.80
N ALA A 405 -37.58 -12.49 -0.59
CA ALA A 405 -37.02 -12.26 0.74
C ALA A 405 -37.95 -11.46 1.67
N VAL A 406 -38.75 -10.54 1.10
CA VAL A 406 -39.77 -9.79 1.83
C VAL A 406 -41.04 -10.63 2.00
N ASP A 407 -41.41 -11.43 1.00
CA ASP A 407 -42.60 -12.28 1.02
C ASP A 407 -42.53 -13.43 2.04
N ILE A 408 -41.34 -13.76 2.55
CA ILE A 408 -41.15 -14.65 3.71
C ILE A 408 -41.72 -14.05 5.01
N LEU A 409 -41.90 -12.72 5.07
CA LEU A 409 -42.47 -12.05 6.23
C LEU A 409 -43.99 -12.22 6.26
N ASP A 410 -44.46 -13.31 6.86
CA ASP A 410 -45.90 -13.53 7.13
C ASP A 410 -46.33 -12.77 8.39
N TYR A 411 -46.70 -11.50 8.22
CA TYR A 411 -47.40 -10.76 9.25
C TYR A 411 -48.89 -11.07 9.17
N THR A 412 -49.32 -12.16 9.81
CA THR A 412 -50.75 -12.43 9.95
C THR A 412 -51.36 -11.35 10.84
N CYS A 413 -52.11 -10.43 10.24
CA CYS A 413 -52.88 -9.43 10.97
C CYS A 413 -54.04 -10.16 11.66
N VAL A 414 -53.91 -10.41 12.97
CA VAL A 414 -55.03 -10.88 13.78
C VAL A 414 -56.01 -9.71 13.90
N LEU A 415 -57.00 -9.68 13.03
CA LEU A 415 -58.18 -8.86 13.22
C LEU A 415 -58.92 -9.39 14.45
N VAL A 416 -58.69 -8.74 15.59
CA VAL A 416 -59.54 -8.88 16.76
C VAL A 416 -60.87 -8.23 16.39
N LEU A 417 -61.84 -9.06 16.01
CA LEU A 417 -63.24 -8.66 15.78
C LEU A 417 -63.95 -8.37 17.10
#